data_AF-F4WYJ1-F1
#
_entry.id   AF-F4WYJ1-F1
#
_cell.length_a   1.000
_cell.length_b   1.000
_cell.length_c   1.000
_cell.angle_alpha   90.00
_cell.angle_beta   90.00
_cell.angle_gamma   90.00
#
_symmetry.space_group_name_H-M   'P 1'
#
loop_
_entity.id
_entity.type
_entity.pdbx_description
1 polymer ?
#
loop_
_entity_poly.entity_id
_entity_poly.type
_entity_poly.pdbx_seq_one_letter_code
_entity_poly.pdbx_strand_id
1 'polypeptide(L)'
;EECVAIGWGRHIPDSNQGSGTYLRHVRIPLISPDKCPMPQVHKEKQLCAGVLEGGRDACQGDSGGPLLCNGTQVGIVSWGEGCARPNTAGVYSRVDFYLQWLNETIIQNRAAEYSFQNIIIVCCSLLPVYFIDIMY
;
A
#
# COMPACT_ATOMS: atom_id res chain seq x y z
N GLU A 1 -2.75 8.76 -14.69
CA GLU A 1 -3.93 8.34 -13.92
C GLU A 1 -3.87 8.96 -12.54
N GLU A 2 -5.01 9.27 -11.91
CA GLU A 2 -5.04 9.77 -10.52
C GLU A 2 -5.14 8.60 -9.55
N CYS A 3 -4.30 8.62 -8.53
CA CYS A 3 -4.16 7.55 -7.55
C CYS A 3 -4.21 8.10 -6.13
N VAL A 4 -4.41 7.22 -5.15
CA VAL A 4 -4.59 7.57 -3.76
C VAL A 4 -3.52 6.88 -2.92
N ALA A 5 -2.65 7.67 -2.29
CA ALA A 5 -1.77 7.17 -1.22
C ALA A 5 -2.47 7.33 0.13
N ILE A 6 -2.34 6.33 1.01
CA ILE A 6 -3.08 6.25 2.28
C ILE A 6 -2.11 5.91 3.41
N GLY A 7 -2.21 6.60 4.54
CA GLY A 7 -1.40 6.30 5.72
C GLY A 7 -1.63 7.20 6.93
N TRP A 8 -0.85 6.95 7.98
CA TRP A 8 -0.83 7.70 9.23
C TRP A 8 0.45 8.56 9.37
N GLY A 9 1.25 8.66 8.32
CA GLY A 9 2.48 9.43 8.33
C GLY A 9 2.26 10.91 8.63
N ARG A 10 3.37 11.64 8.66
CA ARG A 10 3.33 13.08 8.92
C ARG A 10 2.50 13.80 7.87
N HIS A 11 1.60 14.65 8.32
CA HIS A 11 0.76 15.49 7.47
C HIS A 11 1.22 16.96 7.45
N ILE A 12 2.21 17.30 8.28
CA ILE A 12 2.88 18.60 8.30
C ILE A 12 4.37 18.33 8.09
N PRO A 13 4.89 18.56 6.87
CA PRO A 13 6.31 18.41 6.58
C PRO A 13 7.18 19.23 7.54
N ASP A 14 8.37 18.71 7.87
CA ASP A 14 9.39 19.40 8.66
C ASP A 14 8.96 19.89 10.06
N SER A 15 7.82 19.40 10.57
CA SER A 15 7.37 19.67 11.93
C SER A 15 7.90 18.62 12.92
N ASN A 16 8.10 19.04 14.18
CA ASN A 16 8.35 18.12 15.29
C ASN A 16 7.07 17.38 15.74
N GLN A 17 5.93 17.68 15.12
CA GLN A 17 4.70 16.95 15.36
C GLN A 17 4.83 15.61 14.63
N GLY A 18 4.64 14.52 15.38
CA GLY A 18 4.77 13.17 14.84
C GLY A 18 3.70 12.81 13.81
N SER A 19 3.56 11.51 13.58
CA SER A 19 2.49 10.93 12.78
C SER A 19 1.10 11.39 13.22
N GLY A 20 0.16 11.43 12.27
CA GLY A 20 -1.23 11.78 12.58
C GLY A 20 -1.93 10.69 13.40
N THR A 21 -2.88 11.07 14.24
CA THR A 21 -3.73 10.12 15.00
C THR A 21 -4.82 9.45 14.15
N TYR A 22 -5.18 10.07 13.04
CA TYR A 22 -6.21 9.61 12.11
C TYR A 22 -5.59 9.25 10.76
N LEU A 23 -6.17 8.22 10.13
CA LEU A 23 -5.85 7.82 8.78
C LEU A 23 -6.11 8.97 7.82
N ARG A 24 -5.18 9.22 6.91
CA ARG A 24 -5.31 10.24 5.86
C ARG A 24 -5.07 9.60 4.51
N HIS A 25 -5.52 10.32 3.48
CA HIS A 25 -5.26 9.97 2.10
C HIS A 25 -4.93 11.22 1.29
N VAL A 26 -4.17 11.04 0.23
CA VAL A 26 -3.86 12.11 -0.73
C VAL A 26 -4.04 11.60 -2.15
N ARG A 27 -4.69 12.41 -2.99
CA ARG A 27 -4.82 12.16 -4.42
C ARG A 27 -3.62 12.74 -5.15
N ILE A 28 -2.89 11.90 -5.88
CA ILE A 28 -1.68 12.24 -6.63
C ILE A 28 -1.68 11.52 -7.98
N PRO A 29 -1.21 12.15 -9.06
CA PRO A 29 -1.12 11.49 -10.36
C PRO A 29 0.11 10.59 -10.45
N LEU A 30 0.00 9.49 -11.19
CA LEU A 30 1.16 8.75 -11.68
C LEU A 30 1.96 9.59 -12.67
N ILE A 31 3.27 9.56 -12.52
CA ILE A 31 4.25 10.16 -13.42
C ILE A 31 4.88 9.04 -14.24
N SER A 32 4.92 9.20 -15.56
CA SER A 32 5.55 8.20 -16.44
C SER A 32 7.02 8.00 -16.05
N PRO A 33 7.58 6.77 -16.10
CA PRO A 33 8.95 6.50 -15.67
C PRO A 33 10.01 7.39 -16.31
N ASP A 34 9.81 7.83 -17.55
CA ASP A 34 10.74 8.72 -18.28
C ASP A 34 10.67 10.20 -17.87
N LYS A 35 9.62 10.58 -17.14
CA LYS A 35 9.40 11.96 -16.64
C LYS A 35 9.54 12.06 -15.13
N CYS A 36 9.97 10.99 -14.46
CA CYS A 36 10.16 11.03 -13.02
C CYS A 36 11.32 11.98 -12.69
N PRO A 37 11.12 13.00 -11.84
CA PRO A 37 12.17 13.95 -11.48
C PRO A 37 13.20 13.36 -10.51
N MET A 38 12.90 12.19 -9.93
CA MET A 38 13.70 11.60 -8.87
C MET A 38 14.94 10.89 -9.45
N PRO A 39 16.14 11.16 -8.92
CA PRO A 39 17.36 10.51 -9.38
C PRO A 39 17.35 9.02 -9.01
N GLN A 40 18.05 8.21 -9.81
CA GLN A 40 18.31 6.79 -9.52
C GLN A 40 17.07 5.89 -9.37
N VAL A 41 15.91 6.32 -9.89
CA VAL A 41 14.71 5.48 -9.92
C VAL A 41 14.88 4.33 -10.92
N HIS A 42 14.65 3.10 -10.45
CA HIS A 42 14.63 1.93 -11.29
C HIS A 42 13.26 1.79 -11.98
N LYS A 43 13.15 2.29 -13.22
CA LYS A 43 11.89 2.41 -13.99
C LYS A 43 11.01 1.15 -14.05
N GLU A 44 11.61 -0.04 -14.00
CA GLU A 44 10.87 -1.31 -14.01
C GLU A 44 10.35 -1.73 -12.63
N LYS A 45 11.06 -1.35 -11.56
CA LYS A 45 10.82 -1.82 -10.18
C LYS A 45 10.09 -0.78 -9.33
N GLN A 46 10.04 0.46 -9.81
CA GLN A 46 9.56 1.61 -9.07
C GLN A 46 8.62 2.45 -9.93
N LEU A 47 7.66 3.08 -9.27
CA LEU A 47 6.73 4.06 -9.82
C LEU A 47 7.03 5.41 -9.19
N CYS A 48 6.74 6.48 -9.93
CA CYS A 48 6.74 7.83 -9.38
C CYS A 48 5.31 8.37 -9.40
N ALA A 49 4.90 8.98 -8.29
CA ALA A 49 3.61 9.64 -8.18
C ALA A 49 3.74 10.92 -7.37
N GLY A 50 3.06 11.97 -7.81
CA GLY A 50 3.18 13.28 -7.17
C GLY A 50 2.80 14.41 -8.10
N VAL A 51 2.75 15.60 -7.54
CA VAL A 51 2.39 16.84 -8.23
C VAL A 51 3.66 17.68 -8.29
N LEU A 52 4.12 18.04 -9.50
CA LEU A 52 5.41 18.71 -9.65
C LEU A 52 5.42 20.13 -9.07
N GLU A 53 4.25 20.74 -8.92
CA GLU A 53 4.06 21.99 -8.18
C GLU A 53 4.24 21.82 -6.66
N GLY A 54 4.27 20.58 -6.15
CA GLY A 54 4.34 20.24 -4.73
C GLY A 54 2.97 20.23 -4.04
N GLY A 55 2.98 20.31 -2.70
CA GLY A 55 1.80 20.43 -1.85
C GLY A 55 1.04 19.12 -1.57
N ARG A 56 1.25 18.05 -2.36
CA ARG A 56 0.60 16.74 -2.19
C ARG A 56 1.59 15.61 -2.36
N ASP A 57 1.79 14.81 -1.30
CA ASP A 57 2.71 13.67 -1.29
C ASP A 57 2.42 12.74 -0.11
N ALA A 58 2.94 11.51 -0.18
CA ALA A 58 3.15 10.69 1.01
C ALA A 58 4.36 11.22 1.81
N CYS A 59 4.48 10.86 3.08
CA CYS A 59 5.54 11.40 3.93
C CYS A 59 6.11 10.37 4.90
N GLN A 60 6.99 10.81 5.82
CA GLN A 60 7.60 9.89 6.78
C GLN A 60 6.53 9.24 7.65
N GLY A 61 6.62 7.91 7.79
CA GLY A 61 5.63 7.09 8.47
C GLY A 61 4.56 6.51 7.54
N ASP A 62 4.49 6.92 6.27
CA ASP A 62 3.61 6.29 5.28
C ASP A 62 4.26 5.10 4.56
N SER A 63 5.57 4.87 4.73
CA SER A 63 6.30 3.75 4.11
C SER A 63 5.62 2.40 4.39
N GLY A 64 5.43 1.60 3.34
CA GLY A 64 4.66 0.35 3.40
C GLY A 64 3.15 0.53 3.11
N GLY A 65 2.64 1.77 3.14
CA GLY A 65 1.27 2.08 2.79
C GLY A 65 0.96 1.89 1.30
N PRO A 66 -0.32 1.70 0.93
CA PRO A 66 -0.71 1.43 -0.45
C PRO A 66 -0.79 2.71 -1.30
N LEU A 67 -0.43 2.58 -2.57
CA LEU A 67 -0.84 3.50 -3.65
C LEU A 67 -1.91 2.81 -4.51
N LEU A 68 -3.13 3.33 -4.44
CA LEU A 68 -4.30 2.76 -5.12
C LEU A 68 -4.65 3.57 -6.37
N CYS A 69 -4.70 2.95 -7.54
CA CYS A 69 -5.24 3.56 -8.76
C CYS A 69 -6.51 2.80 -9.13
N ASN A 70 -7.64 3.50 -9.28
CA ASN A 70 -8.95 2.88 -9.57
C ASN A 70 -9.32 1.71 -8.61
N GLY A 71 -8.92 1.81 -7.33
CA GLY A 71 -9.15 0.77 -6.32
C GLY A 71 -8.18 -0.41 -6.35
N THR A 72 -7.28 -0.49 -7.33
CA THR A 72 -6.21 -1.50 -7.39
C THR A 72 -4.92 -0.96 -6.77
N GLN A 73 -4.29 -1.74 -5.90
CA GLN A 73 -2.98 -1.39 -5.36
C GLN A 73 -1.89 -1.61 -6.41
N VAL A 74 -1.34 -0.52 -6.95
CA VAL A 74 -0.27 -0.56 -7.95
C VAL A 74 1.11 -0.31 -7.36
N GLY A 75 1.15 0.32 -6.18
CA GLY A 75 2.39 0.73 -5.55
C GLY A 75 2.40 0.57 -4.04
N ILE A 76 3.60 0.57 -3.47
CA ILE A 76 3.84 0.62 -2.03
C ILE A 76 4.74 1.83 -1.74
N VAL A 77 4.33 2.72 -0.83
CA VAL A 77 5.10 3.90 -0.45
C VAL A 77 6.50 3.46 -0.01
N SER A 78 7.54 4.04 -0.60
CA SER A 78 8.93 3.65 -0.33
C SER A 78 9.75 4.83 0.19
N TRP A 79 10.02 5.81 -0.67
CA TRP A 79 10.91 6.93 -0.35
C TRP A 79 10.59 8.18 -1.18
N GLY A 80 11.24 9.30 -0.85
CA GLY A 80 11.15 10.57 -1.56
C GLY A 80 12.20 11.55 -1.03
N GLU A 81 12.35 12.71 -1.68
CA GLU A 81 13.22 13.79 -1.20
C GLU A 81 12.39 14.87 -0.52
N GLY A 82 12.37 14.84 0.82
CA GLY A 82 11.39 15.58 1.59
C GLY A 82 9.97 15.06 1.34
N CYS A 83 8.96 15.88 1.64
CA CYS A 83 7.57 15.57 1.33
C CYS A 83 6.94 16.79 0.65
N ALA A 84 6.18 16.56 -0.42
CA ALA A 84 5.36 17.59 -1.07
C ALA A 84 6.16 18.83 -1.55
N ARG A 85 7.45 18.65 -1.86
CA ARG A 85 8.30 19.72 -2.39
C ARG A 85 8.05 19.90 -3.90
N PRO A 86 8.18 21.13 -4.43
CA PRO A 86 8.15 21.34 -5.87
C PRO A 86 9.30 20.60 -6.56
N ASN A 87 9.06 20.15 -7.79
CA ASN A 87 10.00 19.42 -8.64
C ASN A 87 10.53 18.09 -8.06
N THR A 88 9.86 17.53 -7.05
CA THR A 88 10.12 16.18 -6.55
C THR A 88 8.85 15.32 -6.64
N ALA A 89 8.99 14.02 -6.44
CA ALA A 89 7.87 13.08 -6.40
C ALA A 89 8.14 11.98 -5.36
N GLY A 90 7.06 11.38 -4.87
CA GLY A 90 7.15 10.15 -4.10
C GLY A 90 7.52 8.97 -5.01
N VAL A 91 8.38 8.10 -4.53
CA VAL A 91 8.79 6.87 -5.19
C VAL A 91 8.19 5.67 -4.47
N TYR A 92 7.58 4.79 -5.26
CA TYR A 92 6.80 3.66 -4.81
C TYR A 92 7.38 2.37 -5.39
N SER A 93 7.40 1.28 -4.64
CA SER A 93 7.69 -0.04 -5.21
C SER A 93 6.56 -0.47 -6.14
N ARG A 94 6.89 -0.91 -7.35
CA ARG A 94 5.94 -1.26 -8.41
C ARG A 94 5.38 -2.67 -8.21
N VAL A 95 4.14 -2.80 -7.76
CA VAL A 95 3.57 -4.09 -7.29
C VAL A 95 3.55 -5.17 -8.38
N ASP A 96 3.17 -4.82 -9.61
CA ASP A 96 3.07 -5.76 -10.74
C ASP A 96 4.42 -6.40 -11.10
N PHE A 97 5.53 -5.68 -10.91
CA PHE A 97 6.88 -6.22 -11.09
C PHE A 97 7.19 -7.36 -10.12
N TYR A 98 6.64 -7.32 -8.90
CA TYR A 98 6.95 -8.27 -7.83
C TYR A 98 5.93 -9.42 -7.69
N LEU A 99 4.96 -9.55 -8.60
CA LEU A 99 3.89 -10.56 -8.48
C LEU A 99 4.40 -12.00 -8.39
N GLN A 100 5.45 -12.34 -9.15
CA GLN A 100 6.04 -13.68 -9.06
C GLN A 100 6.60 -13.95 -7.65
N TRP A 101 7.44 -13.04 -7.14
CA TRP A 101 8.00 -13.16 -5.80
C TRP A 101 6.92 -13.18 -4.72
N LEU A 102 5.87 -12.34 -4.85
CA LEU A 102 4.73 -12.33 -3.93
C LEU A 102 4.04 -13.69 -3.89
N ASN A 103 3.72 -14.26 -5.05
CA ASN A 103 3.07 -15.56 -5.15
C ASN A 103 3.93 -16.69 -4.55
N GLU A 104 5.21 -16.74 -4.90
CA GLU A 104 6.15 -17.71 -4.35
C GLU A 104 6.26 -17.59 -2.82
N THR A 105 6.35 -16.36 -2.31
CA THR A 105 6.44 -16.07 -0.87
C THR A 105 5.17 -16.48 -0.13
N ILE A 106 3.99 -16.21 -0.69
CA ILE A 106 2.70 -16.63 -0.10
C ILE A 106 2.63 -18.15 0.04
N ILE A 107 3.07 -18.89 -0.99
CA ILE A 107 3.10 -20.35 -1.00
C ILE A 107 4.12 -20.88 0.01
N GLN A 108 5.35 -20.38 -0.04
CA GLN A 108 6.44 -20.82 0.84
C GLN A 108 6.12 -20.57 2.32
N ASN A 109 5.52 -19.43 2.64
CA ASN A 109 5.15 -19.07 4.00
C ASN A 109 3.81 -19.69 4.45
N ARG A 110 3.15 -20.49 3.59
CA ARG A 110 1.82 -21.09 3.84
C ARG A 110 0.77 -20.07 4.28
N ALA A 111 0.89 -18.82 3.84
CA ALA A 111 -0.02 -17.73 4.23
C ALA A 111 -1.46 -17.97 3.74
N ALA A 112 -1.63 -18.71 2.65
CA ALA A 112 -2.94 -19.10 2.13
C ALA A 112 -3.62 -20.19 2.97
N GLU A 113 -2.87 -21.09 3.61
CA GLU A 113 -3.44 -22.19 4.42
C GLU A 113 -4.12 -21.66 5.69
N TYR A 114 -3.51 -20.67 6.35
CA TYR A 114 -4.08 -20.03 7.54
C TYR A 114 -5.42 -19.31 7.27
N SER A 115 -5.63 -18.79 6.06
CA SER A 115 -6.88 -18.09 5.70
C SER A 115 -8.08 -19.03 5.64
N PHE A 116 -7.86 -20.32 5.31
CA PHE A 116 -8.95 -21.30 5.21
C PHE A 116 -9.03 -22.26 6.39
N GLN A 117 -7.92 -22.51 7.11
CA GLN A 117 -7.95 -23.36 8.31
C GLN A 117 -8.86 -22.80 9.41
N ASN A 118 -8.85 -21.49 9.65
CA ASN A 118 -9.75 -20.87 10.63
C ASN A 118 -11.23 -20.97 10.21
N ILE A 119 -11.53 -20.95 8.91
CA ILE A 119 -12.89 -21.11 8.39
C ILE A 119 -13.36 -22.57 8.51
N ILE A 120 -12.50 -23.54 8.18
CA ILE A 120 -12.83 -24.97 8.27
C ILE A 120 -13.03 -25.39 9.73
N ILE A 121 -12.21 -24.92 10.67
CA ILE A 121 -12.38 -25.22 12.10
C ILE A 121 -13.70 -24.66 12.63
N VAL A 122 -14.07 -23.43 12.27
CA VAL A 122 -15.36 -22.83 12.67
C VAL A 122 -16.54 -23.59 12.05
N CYS A 123 -16.49 -23.96 10.77
CA CYS A 123 -17.53 -24.78 10.16
C CYS A 123 -17.64 -26.17 10.81
N CYS A 124 -16.52 -26.89 11.01
CA CYS A 124 -16.52 -28.23 11.60
C CYS A 124 -16.91 -28.26 13.08
N SER A 125 -16.74 -27.17 13.84
CA SER A 125 -17.17 -27.08 15.24
C SER A 125 -18.60 -26.58 15.43
N LEU A 126 -19.15 -25.83 14.47
CA LEU A 126 -20.54 -25.36 14.50
C LEU A 126 -21.52 -26.34 13.85
N LEU A 127 -21.11 -27.12 12.85
CA LEU A 127 -21.95 -28.15 12.22
C LEU A 127 -22.50 -29.20 13.22
N PRO A 128 -21.73 -29.71 14.20
CA PRO A 128 -22.25 -30.62 15.22
C PRO A 128 -23.29 -29.96 16.14
N VAL A 129 -23.17 -28.65 16.40
CA VAL A 129 -24.09 -27.91 17.30
C VAL A 129 -25.46 -27.75 16.64
N TYR A 130 -25.51 -27.39 15.36
CA TYR A 130 -26.77 -27.29 14.62
C TYR A 130 -27.50 -28.63 14.43
N PHE A 131 -26.77 -29.75 14.39
CA PHE A 131 -27.41 -31.08 14.32
C PHE A 131 -28.07 -31.48 15.64
N ILE A 132 -27.65 -30.93 16.78
CA ILE A 132 -28.24 -31.22 18.10
C ILE A 132 -29.53 -30.40 18.32
N ASP A 133 -29.59 -29.15 17.83
CA ASP A 133 -30.77 -28.28 17.99
C ASP A 133 -31.95 -28.63 17.04
N ILE A 134 -31.76 -29.45 16.01
CA ILE A 134 -32.85 -29.91 15.11
C ILE A 134 -33.52 -31.20 15.64
N MET A 135 -32.98 -31.78 16.72
CA MET A 135 -33.47 -33.02 17.32
C MET A 135 -34.27 -32.83 18.63
N TYR A 136 -34.60 -31.59 19.01
CA TYR A 136 -35.48 -31.27 20.15
C TYR A 136 -36.78 -30.61 19.70
#